data_AF-A0A317HRR7-F1
#
_entry.id   AF-A0A317HRR7-F1
#
_cell.length_a   1.000
_cell.length_b   1.000
_cell.length_c   1.000
_cell.angle_alpha   90.00
_cell.angle_beta   90.00
_cell.angle_gamma   90.00
#
_symmetry.space_group_name_H-M   'P 1'
#
loop_
_entity.id
_entity.type
_entity.pdbx_description
1 polymer ?
#
loop_
_entity_poly.entity_id
_entity_poly.type
_entity_poly.pdbx_seq_one_letter_code
_entity_poly.pdbx_strand_id
1 'polypeptide(L)'
;METYVKGSTAKNRPQENTTNLTRRALLQNALLIRALVGAAVGSRLSSFARAASQESGRRPSLSRQFARWVAALRYDDLPPTVVDRIKGLTLHNLASALIGAQTPAGRQALALVAEEAGVRSGGSTLVAGTRVTIGGAAFANAEMVLAGGKWDTFRMLTHPGTSIIPAALVAAETAGASGQELIVGLATGYEVMERMAADFIPTVMARGFHAGPVFGIFGAAVAAAKIMR
;
A
#
# COMPACT_ATOMS: atom_id res chain seq x y z
N MET A 1 10.96 -37.51 4.85
CA MET A 1 11.91 -38.63 4.65
C MET A 1 12.56 -38.40 3.30
N GLU A 2 13.90 -38.53 3.22
CA GLU A 2 14.82 -38.23 2.09
C GLU A 2 15.12 -36.72 1.85
N THR A 3 16.21 -36.11 2.35
CA THR A 3 17.69 -36.22 2.12
C THR A 3 18.21 -35.40 0.92
N TYR A 4 19.01 -34.35 1.19
CA TYR A 4 20.08 -33.90 0.28
C TYR A 4 21.29 -33.31 1.04
N VAL A 5 22.28 -34.18 1.24
CA VAL A 5 23.76 -34.03 1.17
C VAL A 5 24.46 -32.83 1.84
N LYS A 6 25.26 -33.16 2.88
CA LYS A 6 26.47 -32.43 3.32
C LYS A 6 27.68 -32.92 2.51
N GLY A 7 28.50 -31.98 2.02
CA GLY A 7 29.81 -32.27 1.42
C GLY A 7 30.73 -31.05 1.52
N SER A 8 31.76 -31.16 2.36
CA SER A 8 32.83 -30.20 2.64
C SER A 8 33.82 -30.06 1.47
N THR A 9 34.26 -28.84 1.14
CA THR A 9 35.65 -28.57 0.70
C THR A 9 36.06 -27.14 1.11
N ALA A 10 37.14 -27.04 1.88
CA ALA A 10 37.83 -25.79 2.17
C ALA A 10 38.65 -25.36 0.95
N LYS A 11 38.48 -24.11 0.50
CA LYS A 11 39.40 -23.42 -0.41
C LYS A 11 39.58 -21.97 0.06
N ASN A 12 40.81 -21.65 0.47
CA ASN A 12 41.29 -20.29 0.69
C ASN A 12 41.08 -19.44 -0.57
N ARG A 13 40.36 -18.33 -0.44
CA ARG A 13 40.29 -17.23 -1.41
C ARG A 13 40.35 -15.88 -0.68
N PRO A 14 40.89 -14.84 -1.34
CA PRO A 14 41.39 -13.63 -0.71
C PRO A 14 40.27 -12.77 -0.10
N GLN A 15 40.60 -12.02 0.95
CA GLN A 15 39.67 -11.11 1.65
C GLN A 15 39.12 -10.06 0.68
N GLU A 16 37.88 -10.24 0.24
CA GLU A 16 37.10 -9.21 -0.43
C GLU A 16 36.62 -8.19 0.61
N ASN A 17 37.06 -6.94 0.44
CA ASN A 17 36.56 -5.77 1.17
C ASN A 17 35.08 -5.53 0.83
N THR A 18 34.21 -6.26 1.52
CA THR A 18 32.77 -6.01 1.52
C THR A 18 32.49 -4.76 2.33
N THR A 19 32.25 -3.65 1.63
CA THR A 19 31.69 -2.43 2.24
C THR A 19 30.26 -2.72 2.67
N ASN A 20 30.11 -3.22 3.89
CA ASN A 20 28.81 -3.44 4.51
C ASN A 20 28.04 -2.11 4.56
N LEU A 21 26.94 -2.03 3.79
CA LEU A 21 25.93 -0.97 3.88
C LEU A 21 25.25 -1.05 5.24
N THR A 22 25.85 -0.42 6.24
CA THR A 22 25.27 -0.27 7.57
C THR A 22 24.41 0.99 7.64
N ARG A 23 23.38 0.99 8.51
CA ARG A 23 22.47 2.13 8.77
C ARG A 23 23.18 3.47 9.04
N ARG A 24 24.47 3.43 9.38
CA ARG A 24 25.34 4.58 9.66
C ARG A 24 25.86 5.26 8.39
N ALA A 25 26.11 4.52 7.32
CA ALA A 25 26.61 5.05 6.04
C ALA A 25 25.55 5.89 5.29
N LEU A 26 24.27 5.55 5.45
CA LEU A 26 23.14 6.32 4.92
C LEU A 26 22.98 7.70 5.56
N LEU A 27 23.46 7.91 6.79
CA LEU A 27 23.34 9.18 7.50
C LEU A 27 24.49 10.16 7.20
N GLN A 28 25.66 9.66 6.77
CA GLN A 28 26.82 10.52 6.50
C GLN A 28 26.75 11.22 5.13
N ASN A 29 26.10 10.61 4.12
CA ASN A 29 25.98 11.22 2.78
C ASN A 29 24.95 12.35 2.69
N ALA A 30 24.07 12.51 3.68
CA ALA A 30 23.06 13.58 3.68
C ALA A 30 23.60 14.97 4.08
N LEU A 31 24.82 15.05 4.61
CA LEU A 31 25.38 16.29 5.17
C LEU A 31 26.14 17.16 4.15
N LEU A 32 26.52 16.61 2.99
CA LEU A 32 27.40 17.30 2.04
C LEU A 32 26.69 18.28 1.08
N ILE A 33 25.35 18.25 0.97
CA ILE A 33 24.63 19.06 -0.02
C ILE A 33 24.24 20.47 0.52
N ARG A 34 24.38 20.72 1.83
CA ARG A 34 23.83 21.94 2.46
C ARG A 34 24.75 23.17 2.45
N ALA A 35 25.94 23.10 1.88
CA ALA A 35 26.97 24.13 2.11
C ALA A 35 27.02 25.31 1.12
N LEU A 36 26.13 25.44 0.12
CA LEU A 36 26.45 26.30 -1.03
C LEU A 36 25.65 27.57 -1.33
N VAL A 37 24.61 27.98 -0.61
CA VAL A 37 24.04 29.32 -0.90
C VAL A 37 23.50 30.01 0.35
N GLY A 38 24.20 31.06 0.78
CA GLY A 38 23.79 31.98 1.83
C GLY A 38 23.37 33.36 1.29
N ALA A 39 22.47 33.97 2.04
CA ALA A 39 22.26 35.41 2.29
C ALA A 39 21.76 36.34 1.17
N ALA A 40 20.53 36.88 1.34
CA ALA A 40 20.28 38.26 1.82
C ALA A 40 18.81 38.70 1.64
N VAL A 41 18.40 39.76 2.38
CA VAL A 41 17.08 40.44 2.44
C VAL A 41 16.03 39.71 3.31
N GLY A 42 15.45 40.24 4.39
CA GLY A 42 15.46 41.57 5.00
C GLY A 42 14.17 41.76 5.83
N SER A 43 14.25 41.45 7.12
CA SER A 43 13.42 41.85 8.28
C SER A 43 11.89 41.62 8.35
N ARG A 44 11.14 41.31 7.28
CA ARG A 44 9.72 40.83 7.40
C ARG A 44 9.53 39.32 7.28
N LEU A 45 10.61 38.61 6.96
CA LEU A 45 10.68 37.15 6.91
C LEU A 45 10.95 36.51 8.27
N SER A 46 11.22 37.26 9.34
CA SER A 46 11.75 36.71 10.60
C SER A 46 10.78 35.82 11.37
N SER A 47 9.45 36.03 11.26
CA SER A 47 8.45 35.16 11.90
C SER A 47 8.21 33.87 11.11
N PHE A 48 8.11 33.95 9.78
CA PHE A 48 8.00 32.80 8.89
C PHE A 48 9.30 31.99 8.81
N ALA A 49 10.45 32.66 8.77
CA ALA A 49 11.75 32.02 8.84
C ALA A 49 12.01 31.39 10.20
N ARG A 50 11.52 31.97 11.32
CA ARG A 50 11.56 31.29 12.63
C ARG A 50 10.70 30.02 12.63
N ALA A 51 9.48 30.06 12.10
CA ALA A 51 8.63 28.86 12.00
C ALA A 51 9.26 27.80 11.08
N ALA A 52 9.80 28.18 9.92
CA ALA A 52 10.48 27.29 8.98
C ALA A 52 11.85 26.80 9.49
N SER A 53 12.59 27.62 10.26
CA SER A 53 13.85 27.22 10.90
C SER A 53 13.62 26.34 12.13
N GLN A 54 12.49 26.52 12.83
CA GLN A 54 12.03 25.61 13.88
C GLN A 54 11.55 24.27 13.29
N GLU A 55 10.98 24.27 12.08
CA GLU A 55 10.60 23.05 11.35
C GLU A 55 11.83 22.32 10.76
N SER A 56 12.89 23.05 10.40
CA SER A 56 14.17 22.48 9.90
C SER A 56 14.92 21.62 10.92
N GLY A 57 14.57 21.66 12.22
CA GLY A 57 15.17 20.83 13.26
C GLY A 57 14.28 19.67 13.73
N ARG A 58 12.99 19.66 13.37
CA ARG A 58 12.03 18.65 13.83
C ARG A 58 11.82 17.61 12.74
N ARG A 59 12.14 16.34 13.03
CA ARG A 59 11.85 15.24 12.10
C ARG A 59 10.36 15.31 11.71
N PRO A 60 10.00 15.21 10.43
CA PRO A 60 8.61 15.20 10.00
C PRO A 60 7.85 14.07 10.72
N SER A 61 6.56 14.30 11.01
CA SER A 61 5.69 13.25 11.57
C SER A 61 5.68 12.01 10.66
N LEU A 62 5.45 10.83 11.23
CA LEU A 62 5.37 9.57 10.46
C LEU A 62 4.32 9.66 9.34
N SER A 63 3.16 10.26 9.62
CA SER A 63 2.13 10.53 8.62
C SER A 63 2.64 11.37 7.45
N ARG A 64 3.46 12.40 7.71
CA ARG A 64 4.02 13.27 6.68
C ARG A 64 5.14 12.56 5.92
N GLN A 65 5.88 11.67 6.57
CA GLN A 65 6.87 10.82 5.90
C GLN A 65 6.20 9.85 4.93
N PHE A 66 5.14 9.14 5.36
CA PHE A 66 4.37 8.26 4.46
C PHE A 66 3.75 9.04 3.30
N ALA A 67 3.06 10.16 3.59
CA ALA A 67 2.44 10.97 2.53
C ALA A 67 3.46 11.44 1.48
N ARG A 68 4.64 11.90 1.90
CA ARG A 68 5.71 12.31 0.97
C ARG A 68 6.23 11.14 0.15
N TRP A 69 6.44 9.97 0.77
CA TRP A 69 6.91 8.78 0.06
C TRP A 69 5.87 8.30 -0.96
N VAL A 70 4.60 8.18 -0.56
CA VAL A 70 3.49 7.79 -1.46
C VAL A 70 3.39 8.77 -2.63
N ALA A 71 3.40 10.08 -2.35
CA ALA A 71 3.30 11.09 -3.40
C ALA A 71 4.45 11.00 -4.41
N ALA A 72 5.68 10.78 -3.93
CA ALA A 72 6.89 10.77 -4.77
C ALA A 72 7.09 9.49 -5.58
N LEU A 73 6.60 8.33 -5.11
CA LEU A 73 6.86 7.04 -5.76
C LEU A 73 6.30 6.96 -7.18
N ARG A 74 7.10 6.51 -8.14
CA ARG A 74 6.75 6.29 -9.54
C ARG A 74 6.83 4.80 -9.88
N TYR A 75 6.24 4.42 -11.01
CA TYR A 75 6.28 3.04 -11.50
C TYR A 75 7.71 2.54 -11.71
N ASP A 76 8.58 3.37 -12.29
CA ASP A 76 9.98 3.02 -12.58
C ASP A 76 10.84 2.87 -11.33
N ASP A 77 10.37 3.35 -10.17
CA ASP A 77 11.04 3.15 -8.89
C ASP A 77 10.76 1.76 -8.29
N LEU A 78 9.77 1.03 -8.83
CA LEU A 78 9.38 -0.28 -8.30
C LEU A 78 10.36 -1.37 -8.77
N PRO A 79 10.89 -2.20 -7.85
CA PRO A 79 11.61 -3.40 -8.25
C PRO A 79 10.73 -4.31 -9.13
N PRO A 80 11.28 -4.96 -10.17
CA PRO A 80 10.50 -5.83 -11.06
C PRO A 80 9.74 -6.94 -10.32
N THR A 81 10.31 -7.45 -9.23
CA THR A 81 9.69 -8.47 -8.36
C THR A 81 8.46 -7.95 -7.61
N VAL A 82 8.42 -6.66 -7.26
CA VAL A 82 7.25 -6.03 -6.64
C VAL A 82 6.13 -5.92 -7.68
N VAL A 83 6.46 -5.48 -8.90
CA VAL A 83 5.49 -5.40 -10.00
C VAL A 83 4.87 -6.77 -10.27
N ASP A 84 5.69 -7.81 -10.37
CA ASP A 84 5.23 -9.20 -10.57
C ASP A 84 4.33 -9.66 -9.42
N ARG A 85 4.74 -9.41 -8.18
CA ARG A 85 3.94 -9.76 -6.99
C ARG A 85 2.58 -9.07 -6.99
N ILE A 86 2.51 -7.78 -7.30
CA ILE A 86 1.26 -7.02 -7.33
C ILE A 86 0.32 -7.57 -8.41
N LYS A 87 0.83 -7.95 -9.58
CA LYS A 87 0.03 -8.62 -10.62
C LYS A 87 -0.53 -9.95 -10.14
N GLY A 88 0.32 -10.78 -9.50
CA GLY A 88 -0.10 -12.07 -8.92
C GLY A 88 -1.16 -11.91 -7.83
N LEU A 89 -0.99 -10.95 -6.92
CA LEU A 89 -1.97 -10.63 -5.88
C LEU A 89 -3.29 -10.16 -6.48
N THR A 90 -3.25 -9.31 -7.51
CA THR A 90 -4.45 -8.84 -8.21
C THR A 90 -5.20 -10.02 -8.83
N LEU A 91 -4.51 -10.91 -9.54
CA LEU A 91 -5.13 -12.10 -10.13
C LEU A 91 -5.75 -13.02 -9.07
N HIS A 92 -5.02 -13.27 -7.97
CA HIS A 92 -5.51 -14.07 -6.85
C HIS A 92 -6.80 -13.48 -6.25
N ASN A 93 -6.84 -12.16 -6.11
CA ASN A 93 -7.96 -11.43 -5.55
C ASN A 93 -9.21 -11.49 -6.45
N LEU A 94 -9.03 -11.34 -7.77
CA LEU A 94 -10.11 -11.50 -8.75
C LEU A 94 -10.67 -12.93 -8.74
N ALA A 95 -9.83 -13.95 -8.57
CA ALA A 95 -10.30 -15.33 -8.39
C ALA A 95 -11.14 -15.49 -7.11
N SER A 96 -10.77 -14.82 -6.01
CA SER A 96 -11.60 -14.78 -4.80
C SER A 96 -12.95 -14.11 -5.08
N ALA A 97 -12.96 -12.96 -5.76
CA ALA A 97 -14.20 -12.25 -6.09
C ALA A 97 -15.18 -13.10 -6.91
N LEU A 98 -14.69 -13.86 -7.91
CA LEU A 98 -15.51 -14.76 -8.73
C LEU A 98 -16.21 -15.85 -7.91
N ILE A 99 -15.53 -16.36 -6.88
CA ILE A 99 -16.11 -17.35 -5.96
C ILE A 99 -17.06 -16.66 -4.99
N GLY A 100 -16.66 -15.51 -4.46
CA GLY A 100 -17.45 -14.70 -3.53
C GLY A 100 -18.79 -14.26 -4.09
N ALA A 101 -18.84 -13.87 -5.36
CA ALA A 101 -20.09 -13.51 -6.05
C ALA A 101 -21.15 -14.63 -6.03
N GLN A 102 -20.71 -15.89 -5.88
CA GLN A 102 -21.59 -17.07 -5.82
C GLN A 102 -21.93 -17.48 -4.38
N THR A 103 -21.40 -16.80 -3.38
CA THR A 103 -21.72 -17.05 -1.96
C THR A 103 -22.97 -16.29 -1.52
N PRO A 104 -23.67 -16.71 -0.44
CA PRO A 104 -24.76 -15.93 0.13
C PRO A 104 -24.36 -14.49 0.50
N ALA A 105 -23.19 -14.31 1.13
CA ALA A 105 -22.71 -13.00 1.56
C ALA A 105 -22.43 -12.06 0.37
N GLY A 106 -21.73 -12.55 -0.67
CA GLY A 106 -21.49 -11.77 -1.88
C GLY A 106 -22.78 -11.40 -2.62
N ARG A 107 -23.75 -12.32 -2.71
CA ARG A 107 -25.08 -12.01 -3.29
C ARG A 107 -25.84 -10.96 -2.50
N GLN A 108 -25.78 -11.01 -1.16
CA GLN A 108 -26.41 -10.01 -0.30
C GLN A 108 -25.77 -8.63 -0.48
N ALA A 109 -24.44 -8.57 -0.58
CA ALA A 109 -23.74 -7.31 -0.84
C ALA A 109 -24.11 -6.72 -2.20
N LEU A 110 -24.18 -7.55 -3.26
CA LEU A 110 -24.63 -7.13 -4.59
C LEU A 110 -26.09 -6.64 -4.58
N ALA A 111 -26.98 -7.33 -3.86
CA ALA A 111 -28.38 -6.92 -3.72
C ALA A 111 -28.51 -5.57 -3.00
N LEU A 112 -27.74 -5.38 -1.92
CA LEU A 112 -27.73 -4.11 -1.18
C LEU A 112 -27.31 -2.94 -2.07
N VAL A 113 -26.21 -3.07 -2.81
CA VAL A 113 -25.71 -1.96 -3.64
C VAL A 113 -26.52 -1.76 -4.92
N ALA A 114 -27.32 -2.75 -5.32
CA ALA A 114 -28.24 -2.59 -6.45
C ALA A 114 -29.33 -1.55 -6.18
N GLU A 115 -29.66 -1.26 -4.91
CA GLU A 115 -30.54 -0.16 -4.52
C GLU A 115 -29.93 1.22 -4.86
N GLU A 116 -28.60 1.28 -5.01
CA GLU A 116 -27.85 2.48 -5.42
C GLU A 116 -27.63 2.56 -6.94
N ALA A 117 -28.26 1.69 -7.74
CA ALA A 117 -28.06 1.63 -9.18
C ALA A 117 -28.61 2.87 -9.91
N GLY A 118 -28.15 3.08 -11.16
CA GLY A 118 -28.62 4.18 -12.01
C GLY A 118 -27.90 5.52 -11.81
N VAL A 119 -26.78 5.51 -11.08
CA VAL A 119 -25.92 6.68 -10.92
C VAL A 119 -25.25 7.10 -12.24
N ARG A 120 -25.19 8.41 -12.49
CA ARG A 120 -24.51 8.97 -13.68
C ARG A 120 -22.99 8.85 -13.62
N SER A 121 -22.42 8.97 -12.43
CA SER A 121 -21.00 8.82 -12.14
C SER A 121 -20.85 7.86 -10.98
N GLY A 122 -20.20 6.72 -11.21
CA GLY A 122 -20.15 5.61 -10.26
C GLY A 122 -19.03 4.63 -10.59
N GLY A 123 -18.91 3.60 -9.76
CA GLY A 123 -18.01 2.47 -9.98
C GLY A 123 -18.76 1.22 -10.44
N SER A 124 -18.04 0.24 -10.97
CA SER A 124 -18.59 -1.05 -11.34
C SER A 124 -18.39 -2.11 -10.25
N THR A 125 -19.41 -2.95 -10.05
CA THR A 125 -19.23 -4.18 -9.28
C THR A 125 -18.45 -5.20 -10.11
N LEU A 126 -17.52 -5.93 -9.48
CA LEU A 126 -16.83 -7.04 -10.10
C LEU A 126 -17.84 -8.13 -10.50
N VAL A 127 -17.48 -8.89 -11.52
CA VAL A 127 -18.30 -9.98 -12.09
C VAL A 127 -19.53 -9.49 -12.87
N ALA A 128 -20.46 -8.78 -12.22
CA ALA A 128 -21.72 -8.36 -12.83
C ALA A 128 -21.60 -7.06 -13.65
N GLY A 129 -20.62 -6.21 -13.37
CA GLY A 129 -20.44 -4.93 -14.06
C GLY A 129 -21.55 -3.90 -13.76
N THR A 130 -22.36 -4.13 -12.73
CA THR A 130 -23.45 -3.21 -12.36
C THR A 130 -22.86 -1.88 -11.92
N ARG A 131 -23.35 -0.78 -12.50
CA ARG A 131 -22.96 0.57 -12.06
C ARG A 131 -23.76 1.02 -10.85
N VAL A 132 -23.02 1.34 -9.79
CA VAL A 132 -23.52 1.80 -8.49
C VAL A 132 -22.64 2.94 -7.99
N THR A 133 -22.90 3.50 -6.81
CA THR A 133 -22.02 4.54 -6.26
C THR A 133 -20.57 4.04 -6.14
N ILE A 134 -19.59 4.94 -6.14
CA ILE A 134 -18.17 4.58 -5.97
C ILE A 134 -17.98 3.78 -4.66
N GLY A 135 -18.63 4.23 -3.58
CA GLY A 135 -18.61 3.55 -2.28
C GLY A 135 -19.27 2.17 -2.33
N GLY A 136 -20.45 2.05 -2.95
CA GLY A 136 -21.15 0.80 -3.12
C GLY A 136 -20.35 -0.22 -3.94
N ALA A 137 -19.72 0.21 -5.03
CA ALA A 137 -18.85 -0.64 -5.84
C ALA A 137 -17.67 -1.15 -5.00
N ALA A 138 -16.96 -0.25 -4.27
CA ALA A 138 -15.83 -0.64 -3.43
C ALA A 138 -16.25 -1.62 -2.32
N PHE A 139 -17.40 -1.37 -1.68
CA PHE A 139 -17.97 -2.24 -0.64
C PHE A 139 -18.32 -3.63 -1.18
N ALA A 140 -19.12 -3.72 -2.24
CA ALA A 140 -19.54 -5.01 -2.80
C ALA A 140 -18.33 -5.80 -3.32
N ASN A 141 -17.36 -5.13 -3.94
CA ASN A 141 -16.15 -5.76 -4.43
C ASN A 141 -15.30 -6.31 -3.28
N ALA A 142 -15.15 -5.56 -2.18
CA ALA A 142 -14.45 -6.03 -0.99
C ALA A 142 -15.15 -7.22 -0.34
N GLU A 143 -16.48 -7.17 -0.21
CA GLU A 143 -17.25 -8.26 0.37
C GLU A 143 -17.18 -9.54 -0.49
N MET A 144 -17.26 -9.43 -1.82
CA MET A 144 -17.05 -10.59 -2.69
C MET A 144 -15.65 -11.18 -2.53
N VAL A 145 -14.60 -10.35 -2.50
CA VAL A 145 -13.24 -10.84 -2.30
C VAL A 145 -13.08 -11.53 -0.95
N LEU A 146 -13.65 -10.96 0.11
CA LEU A 146 -13.65 -11.55 1.44
C LEU A 146 -14.43 -12.87 1.44
N ALA A 147 -15.67 -12.89 0.97
CA ALA A 147 -16.52 -14.08 0.95
C ALA A 147 -15.94 -15.23 0.11
N GLY A 148 -15.12 -14.94 -0.90
CA GLY A 148 -14.46 -15.95 -1.72
C GLY A 148 -13.45 -16.84 -0.99
N GLY A 149 -12.90 -16.36 0.12
CA GLY A 149 -11.99 -17.11 1.00
C GLY A 149 -10.56 -17.28 0.46
N LYS A 150 -10.19 -16.66 -0.66
CA LYS A 150 -8.84 -16.74 -1.25
C LYS A 150 -8.13 -15.43 -0.97
N TRP A 151 -7.58 -15.34 0.23
CA TRP A 151 -6.95 -14.13 0.73
C TRP A 151 -5.44 -14.27 0.73
N ASP A 152 -4.77 -13.19 0.35
CA ASP A 152 -3.38 -13.01 0.71
C ASP A 152 -3.27 -12.82 2.23
N THR A 153 -2.07 -13.02 2.76
CA THR A 153 -1.88 -13.01 4.22
C THR A 153 -0.55 -12.37 4.58
N PHE A 154 -0.60 -11.40 5.49
CA PHE A 154 0.56 -10.80 6.12
C PHE A 154 0.61 -11.15 7.61
N ARG A 155 1.72 -11.75 8.03
CA ARG A 155 1.98 -12.25 9.40
C ARG A 155 0.85 -13.10 9.98
N MET A 156 0.22 -13.94 9.15
CA MET A 156 -0.88 -14.86 9.48
C MET A 156 -2.19 -14.23 9.95
N LEU A 157 -2.27 -12.90 10.11
CA LEU A 157 -3.33 -12.25 10.89
C LEU A 157 -4.01 -11.07 10.19
N THR A 158 -3.51 -10.67 9.02
CA THR A 158 -4.12 -9.64 8.20
C THR A 158 -4.21 -10.08 6.74
N HIS A 159 -5.23 -9.60 6.05
CA HIS A 159 -5.54 -9.94 4.66
C HIS A 159 -5.64 -8.65 3.83
N PRO A 160 -4.51 -8.04 3.45
CA PRO A 160 -4.50 -6.68 2.89
C PRO A 160 -5.29 -6.57 1.58
N GLY A 161 -5.18 -7.57 0.71
CA GLY A 161 -5.80 -7.57 -0.60
C GLY A 161 -7.32 -7.53 -0.56
N THR A 162 -7.96 -7.95 0.54
CA THR A 162 -9.43 -7.94 0.65
C THR A 162 -10.03 -6.54 0.67
N SER A 163 -9.24 -5.51 1.01
CA SER A 163 -9.67 -4.12 1.02
C SER A 163 -8.90 -3.25 0.02
N ILE A 164 -7.59 -3.47 -0.11
CA ILE A 164 -6.72 -2.65 -0.97
C ILE A 164 -7.08 -2.81 -2.45
N ILE A 165 -7.18 -4.06 -2.93
CA ILE A 165 -7.36 -4.32 -4.36
C ILE A 165 -8.74 -3.85 -4.86
N PRO A 166 -9.86 -4.16 -4.18
CA PRO A 166 -11.18 -3.63 -4.54
C PRO A 166 -11.23 -2.10 -4.62
N ALA A 167 -10.70 -1.41 -3.61
CA ALA A 167 -10.67 0.04 -3.57
C ALA A 167 -9.81 0.63 -4.69
N ALA A 168 -8.65 0.03 -4.96
CA ALA A 168 -7.76 0.46 -6.03
C ALA A 168 -8.35 0.27 -7.43
N LEU A 169 -9.05 -0.85 -7.67
CA LEU A 169 -9.73 -1.10 -8.95
C LEU A 169 -10.83 -0.08 -9.21
N VAL A 170 -11.66 0.20 -8.20
CA VAL A 170 -12.73 1.20 -8.30
C VAL A 170 -12.15 2.60 -8.49
N ALA A 171 -11.09 2.96 -7.76
CA ALA A 171 -10.39 4.24 -7.93
C ALA A 171 -9.78 4.37 -9.33
N ALA A 172 -9.19 3.30 -9.86
CA ALA A 172 -8.59 3.30 -11.20
C ALA A 172 -9.64 3.45 -12.30
N GLU A 173 -10.77 2.74 -12.19
CA GLU A 173 -11.91 2.91 -13.11
C GLU A 173 -12.42 4.35 -13.07
N THR A 174 -12.62 4.89 -11.86
CA THR A 174 -13.17 6.24 -11.67
C THR A 174 -12.24 7.33 -12.23
N ALA A 175 -10.93 7.18 -12.04
CA ALA A 175 -9.93 8.15 -12.48
C ALA A 175 -9.49 7.97 -13.94
N GLY A 176 -9.91 6.89 -14.62
CA GLY A 176 -9.37 6.54 -15.94
C GLY A 176 -7.88 6.22 -15.90
N ALA A 177 -7.40 5.62 -14.80
CA ALA A 177 -5.99 5.41 -14.55
C ALA A 177 -5.40 4.28 -15.40
N SER A 178 -4.11 4.41 -15.73
CA SER A 178 -3.36 3.37 -16.43
C SER A 178 -3.04 2.17 -15.52
N GLY A 179 -2.69 1.03 -16.12
CA GLY A 179 -2.26 -0.15 -15.35
C GLY A 179 -1.00 0.11 -14.51
N GLN A 180 -0.11 1.00 -14.96
CA GLN A 180 1.07 1.40 -14.17
C GLN A 180 0.66 2.18 -12.92
N GLU A 181 -0.30 3.10 -13.04
CA GLU A 181 -0.83 3.87 -11.91
C GLU A 181 -1.56 2.96 -10.91
N LEU A 182 -2.33 1.99 -11.40
CA LEU A 182 -2.93 0.95 -10.55
C LEU A 182 -1.85 0.18 -9.78
N ILE A 183 -0.79 -0.27 -10.44
CA ILE A 183 0.30 -1.03 -9.79
C ILE A 183 0.99 -0.18 -8.72
N VAL A 184 1.26 1.09 -8.99
CA VAL A 184 1.85 2.00 -7.99
C VAL A 184 0.89 2.22 -6.81
N GLY A 185 -0.40 2.43 -7.08
CA GLY A 185 -1.43 2.57 -6.05
C GLY A 185 -1.48 1.37 -5.13
N LEU A 186 -1.58 0.17 -5.70
CA LEU A 186 -1.53 -1.09 -4.96
C LEU A 186 -0.24 -1.22 -4.14
N ALA A 187 0.93 -1.04 -4.76
CA ALA A 187 2.21 -1.14 -4.05
C ALA A 187 2.30 -0.19 -2.84
N THR A 188 1.84 1.06 -3.01
CA THR A 188 1.83 2.03 -1.90
C THR A 188 0.83 1.66 -0.80
N GLY A 189 -0.35 1.15 -1.16
CA GLY A 189 -1.36 0.70 -0.20
C GLY A 189 -0.85 -0.46 0.67
N TYR A 190 -0.26 -1.47 0.03
CA TYR A 190 0.36 -2.60 0.73
C TYR A 190 1.50 -2.15 1.65
N GLU A 191 2.45 -1.38 1.14
CA GLU A 191 3.62 -0.94 1.91
C GLU A 191 3.23 -0.14 3.17
N VAL A 192 2.29 0.81 3.03
CA VAL A 192 1.88 1.65 4.17
C VAL A 192 1.09 0.82 5.19
N MET A 193 0.10 0.04 4.74
CA MET A 193 -0.69 -0.81 5.64
C MET A 193 0.20 -1.79 6.42
N GLU A 194 1.07 -2.53 5.72
CA GLU A 194 1.89 -3.56 6.34
C GLU A 194 2.91 -2.96 7.31
N ARG A 195 3.51 -1.80 6.99
CA ARG A 195 4.38 -1.09 7.93
C ARG A 195 3.64 -0.59 9.17
N MET A 196 2.39 -0.14 9.02
CA MET A 196 1.56 0.26 10.16
C MET A 196 1.17 -0.95 11.01
N ALA A 197 0.95 -2.11 10.40
CA ALA A 197 0.49 -3.30 11.09
C ALA A 197 1.63 -4.11 11.75
N ALA A 198 2.83 -4.12 11.15
CA ALA A 198 3.90 -5.09 11.43
C ALA A 198 4.18 -5.38 12.91
N ASP A 199 4.24 -4.34 13.74
CA ASP A 199 4.58 -4.46 15.16
C ASP A 199 3.35 -4.42 16.09
N PHE A 200 2.18 -4.07 15.56
CA PHE A 200 0.98 -3.77 16.36
C PHE A 200 -0.11 -4.84 16.27
N ILE A 201 -0.03 -5.77 15.31
CA ILE A 201 -1.01 -6.85 15.15
C ILE A 201 -1.30 -7.59 16.47
N PRO A 202 -0.30 -8.11 17.22
CA PRO A 202 -0.58 -8.83 18.46
C PRO A 202 -1.25 -7.96 19.52
N THR A 203 -0.82 -6.70 19.65
CA THR A 203 -1.37 -5.76 20.64
C THR A 203 -2.80 -5.35 20.32
N VAL A 204 -3.12 -5.12 19.05
CA VAL A 204 -4.48 -4.77 18.60
C VAL A 204 -5.44 -5.93 18.88
N MET A 205 -5.03 -7.16 18.56
CA MET A 205 -5.83 -8.35 18.82
C MET A 205 -6.00 -8.66 20.30
N ALA A 206 -4.94 -8.48 21.12
CA ALA A 206 -5.03 -8.64 22.57
C ALA A 206 -6.00 -7.65 23.23
N ARG A 207 -6.33 -6.54 22.55
CA ARG A 207 -7.33 -5.55 23.00
C ARG A 207 -8.73 -5.80 22.43
N GLY A 208 -8.95 -6.93 21.76
CA GLY A 208 -10.26 -7.34 21.22
C GLY A 208 -10.57 -6.80 19.81
N PHE A 209 -9.63 -6.12 19.15
CA PHE A 209 -9.84 -5.62 17.79
C PHE A 209 -9.36 -6.62 16.74
N HIS A 210 -10.07 -6.71 15.62
CA HIS A 210 -9.57 -7.43 14.45
C HIS A 210 -8.59 -6.52 13.66
N ALA A 211 -7.36 -6.98 13.45
CA ALA A 211 -6.31 -6.17 12.83
C ALA A 211 -6.62 -5.79 11.37
N GLY A 212 -7.35 -6.63 10.63
CA GLY A 212 -7.74 -6.40 9.24
C GLY A 212 -8.45 -5.05 9.06
N PRO A 213 -9.62 -4.81 9.67
CA PRO A 213 -10.33 -3.54 9.60
C PRO A 213 -9.55 -2.34 10.16
N VAL A 214 -8.76 -2.54 11.23
CA VAL A 214 -7.97 -1.47 11.86
C VAL A 214 -6.91 -0.91 10.92
N PHE A 215 -6.18 -1.77 10.20
CA PHE A 215 -5.09 -1.33 9.32
C PHE A 215 -5.50 -1.26 7.84
N GLY A 216 -6.42 -2.12 7.40
CA GLY A 216 -6.85 -2.26 6.01
C GLY A 216 -7.43 -0.98 5.41
N ILE A 217 -8.16 -0.20 6.22
CA ILE A 217 -8.71 1.09 5.79
C ILE A 217 -7.62 2.05 5.31
N PHE A 218 -6.43 2.05 5.94
CA PHE A 218 -5.33 2.90 5.53
C PHE A 218 -4.72 2.45 4.19
N GLY A 219 -4.60 1.14 3.97
CA GLY A 219 -4.12 0.62 2.69
C GLY A 219 -5.04 0.99 1.54
N ALA A 220 -6.35 0.78 1.71
CA ALA A 220 -7.37 1.16 0.74
C ALA A 220 -7.36 2.68 0.44
N ALA A 221 -7.31 3.50 1.50
CA ALA A 221 -7.26 4.96 1.36
C ALA A 221 -5.99 5.44 0.63
N VAL A 222 -4.82 4.88 0.98
CA VAL A 222 -3.55 5.22 0.33
C VAL A 222 -3.56 4.83 -1.15
N ALA A 223 -4.03 3.63 -1.47
CA ALA A 223 -4.08 3.17 -2.86
C ALA A 223 -5.02 4.04 -3.70
N ALA A 224 -6.23 4.31 -3.21
CA ALA A 224 -7.18 5.18 -3.88
C ALA A 224 -6.63 6.61 -4.06
N ALA A 225 -6.06 7.22 -3.01
CA ALA A 225 -5.48 8.55 -3.08
C ALA A 225 -4.32 8.63 -4.09
N LYS A 226 -3.45 7.60 -4.12
CA LYS A 226 -2.34 7.57 -5.07
C LYS A 226 -2.81 7.49 -6.52
N ILE A 227 -3.92 6.81 -6.77
CA ILE A 227 -4.50 6.63 -8.11
C ILE A 227 -5.25 7.89 -8.55
N MET A 228 -6.00 8.53 -7.64
CA MET A 228 -6.91 9.64 -7.98
C MET A 228 -6.24 11.02 -8.08
N ARG A 229 -5.01 11.17 -7.57
CA ARG A 229 -4.16 12.38 -7.59
C ARG A 229 -4.76 13.62 -6.91
#